data_AF-A0A6C0I8P3-F1
#
_entry.id   AF-A0A6C0I8P3-F1
#
_cell.length_a   1.000
_cell.length_b   1.000
_cell.length_c   1.000
_cell.angle_alpha   90.00
_cell.angle_beta   90.00
_cell.angle_gamma   90.00
#
_symmetry.space_group_name_H-M   'P 1'
#
loop_
_entity.id
_entity.type
_entity.pdbx_description
1 polymer ?
#
loop_
_entity_poly.entity_id
_entity_poly.type
_entity_poly.pdbx_seq_one_letter_code
_entity_poly.pdbx_strand_id
1 'polypeptide(L)'
;MLDSHQSASGGNDNSGFVVKYSANFDNPVYQFVDPISVVYSLICDLNGYIYAGGEFYGTLDGHQSIGNGPGFVVKYSADFTGITDYQIVDPTGDSSVSSLICDGNGYVYAGGSFNGTLDDHQSVGDNSGFVVKYSGDLTRITDYRYVDIDSNGPAACFGRGVRVLTDRGYQAIELVKPGQLIETHLHGLVP
;
A
#
# COMPACT_ATOMS: atom_id res chain seq x y z
N MET A 1 30.32 5.73 -15.40
CA MET A 1 30.03 7.03 -14.76
C MET A 1 28.70 6.85 -14.05
N LEU A 2 28.67 6.94 -12.72
CA LEU A 2 27.43 6.83 -11.95
C LEU A 2 26.57 8.07 -12.23
N ASP A 3 25.31 7.87 -12.60
CA ASP A 3 24.37 8.94 -12.90
C ASP A 3 23.99 9.70 -11.62
N SER A 4 23.88 11.02 -11.74
CA SER A 4 23.52 11.92 -10.66
C SER A 4 22.11 11.61 -10.14
N HIS A 5 22.02 11.08 -8.91
CA HIS A 5 20.76 11.02 -8.18
C HIS A 5 20.13 12.43 -8.18
N GLN A 6 18.96 12.57 -8.81
CA GLN A 6 18.17 13.78 -8.64
C GLN A 6 17.69 13.79 -7.18
N SER A 7 18.42 14.53 -6.36
CA SER A 7 18.02 14.85 -5.00
C SER A 7 16.72 15.64 -5.05
N ALA A 8 15.67 15.15 -4.38
CA ALA A 8 14.48 15.93 -4.10
C ALA A 8 14.94 17.20 -3.35
N SER A 9 14.87 18.35 -4.02
CA SER A 9 15.35 19.60 -3.45
C SER A 9 14.29 20.16 -2.51
N GLY A 10 14.53 20.04 -1.21
CA GLY A 10 13.91 20.89 -0.18
C GLY A 10 12.89 20.19 0.70
N GLY A 11 13.35 19.78 1.90
CA GLY A 11 12.53 19.21 2.96
C GLY A 11 12.86 17.74 3.18
N ASN A 12 13.34 17.43 4.38
CA ASN A 12 13.49 16.13 5.05
C ASN A 12 13.53 14.91 4.10
N ASP A 13 14.67 14.22 4.01
CA ASP A 13 15.09 13.16 3.06
C ASP A 13 14.19 11.89 2.89
N ASN A 14 12.88 12.00 3.02
CA ASN A 14 11.88 10.92 2.96
C ASN A 14 11.05 10.96 1.66
N SER A 15 11.50 11.65 0.61
CA SER A 15 10.81 11.68 -0.67
C SER A 15 10.76 10.29 -1.31
N GLY A 16 9.60 9.67 -1.30
CA GLY A 16 9.26 8.44 -1.97
C GLY A 16 9.16 8.67 -3.48
N PHE A 17 10.05 8.00 -4.21
CA PHE A 17 10.08 8.01 -5.67
C PHE A 17 9.80 6.60 -6.20
N VAL A 18 9.20 6.53 -7.38
CA VAL A 18 9.04 5.28 -8.12
C VAL A 18 10.02 5.27 -9.28
N VAL A 19 10.78 4.19 -9.41
CA VAL A 19 11.74 4.00 -10.52
C VAL A 19 11.28 2.86 -11.40
N LYS A 20 11.26 3.11 -12.70
CA LYS A 20 11.09 2.09 -13.72
C LYS A 20 12.41 1.89 -14.46
N TYR A 21 12.84 0.64 -14.55
CA TYR A 21 14.04 0.24 -15.30
C TYR A 21 13.65 -0.50 -16.59
N SER A 22 14.56 -0.50 -17.57
CA SER A 22 14.48 -1.47 -18.67
C SER A 22 14.68 -2.90 -18.16
N ALA A 23 14.35 -3.90 -18.98
CA ALA A 23 14.54 -5.33 -18.62
C ALA A 23 16.00 -5.69 -18.28
N ASN A 24 16.95 -4.90 -18.76
CA ASN A 24 18.39 -5.07 -18.50
C ASN A 24 18.87 -4.27 -17.28
N PHE A 25 17.97 -3.60 -16.55
CA PHE A 25 18.27 -2.69 -15.44
C PHE A 25 19.03 -1.41 -15.82
N ASP A 26 19.05 -1.06 -17.11
CA ASP A 26 19.60 0.19 -17.62
C ASP A 26 18.50 1.24 -17.88
N ASN A 27 18.89 2.51 -18.07
CA ASN A 27 18.02 3.64 -18.46
C ASN A 27 16.83 3.87 -17.50
N PRO A 28 17.08 4.25 -16.23
CA PRO A 28 16.02 4.48 -15.27
C PRO A 28 15.17 5.70 -15.65
N VAL A 29 13.85 5.55 -15.52
CA VAL A 29 12.88 6.65 -15.55
C VAL A 29 12.30 6.81 -14.16
N TYR A 30 12.22 8.05 -13.67
CA TYR A 30 11.78 8.39 -12.31
C TYR A 30 10.46 9.14 -12.37
N GLN A 31 9.54 8.77 -11.49
CA GLN A 31 8.33 9.54 -11.22
C GLN A 31 8.20 9.75 -9.71
N PHE A 32 7.79 10.94 -9.31
CA PHE A 32 7.50 11.26 -7.92
C PHE A 32 5.99 11.17 -7.69
N VAL A 33 5.60 10.72 -6.51
CA VAL A 33 4.22 10.91 -6.04
C VAL A 33 4.06 12.39 -5.65
N ASP A 34 4.94 12.83 -4.76
CA ASP A 34 5.09 14.19 -4.26
C ASP A 34 6.44 14.28 -3.49
N PRO A 35 7.05 15.47 -3.32
CA PRO A 35 8.38 15.61 -2.73
C PRO A 35 8.55 15.15 -1.27
N ILE A 36 7.50 14.85 -0.50
CA ILE A 36 7.63 14.45 0.91
C ILE A 36 6.86 13.18 1.30
N SER A 37 6.22 12.53 0.33
CA SER A 37 5.42 11.31 0.56
C SER A 37 6.29 10.06 0.53
N VAL A 38 6.02 9.02 1.31
CA VAL A 38 6.81 7.77 1.36
C VAL A 38 6.08 6.65 0.63
N VAL A 39 6.77 5.83 -0.16
CA VAL A 39 6.20 4.65 -0.85
C VAL A 39 6.60 3.36 -0.11
N TYR A 40 5.62 2.55 0.28
CA TYR A 40 5.83 1.25 0.92
C TYR A 40 5.54 0.05 0.03
N SER A 41 4.64 0.20 -0.94
CA SER A 41 4.21 -0.89 -1.82
C SER A 41 4.15 -0.47 -3.27
N LEU A 42 4.57 -1.38 -4.16
CA LEU A 42 4.53 -1.23 -5.60
C LEU A 42 4.05 -2.52 -6.25
N ILE A 43 3.07 -2.41 -7.16
CA ILE A 43 2.58 -3.52 -7.99
C ILE A 43 2.36 -3.07 -9.43
N CYS A 44 2.24 -4.03 -10.35
CA CYS A 44 1.76 -3.78 -11.70
C CYS A 44 0.54 -4.65 -12.03
N ASP A 45 -0.34 -4.15 -12.88
CA ASP A 45 -1.43 -4.95 -13.44
C ASP A 45 -1.01 -5.64 -14.75
N LEU A 46 -1.92 -6.44 -15.32
CA LEU A 46 -1.69 -7.17 -16.57
C LEU A 46 -1.62 -6.25 -17.80
N ASN A 47 -2.06 -4.99 -17.68
CA ASN A 47 -1.99 -3.99 -18.75
C ASN A 47 -0.72 -3.12 -18.64
N GLY A 48 0.10 -3.33 -17.62
CA GLY A 48 1.36 -2.61 -17.39
C GLY A 48 1.23 -1.32 -16.60
N TYR A 49 0.04 -0.96 -16.10
CA TYR A 49 -0.11 0.14 -15.15
C TYR A 49 0.60 -0.20 -13.84
N ILE A 50 1.22 0.80 -13.23
CA ILE A 50 1.95 0.65 -11.97
C ILE A 50 1.14 1.32 -10.87
N TYR A 51 1.00 0.66 -9.73
CA TYR A 51 0.33 1.23 -8.56
C TYR A 51 1.33 1.33 -7.43
N ALA A 52 1.32 2.48 -6.74
CA ALA A 52 2.15 2.72 -5.58
C ALA A 52 1.26 3.09 -4.39
N GLY A 53 1.63 2.63 -3.20
CA GLY A 53 0.95 2.95 -1.96
C GLY A 53 1.92 3.25 -0.83
N GLY A 54 1.50 4.09 0.10
CA GLY A 54 2.30 4.49 1.24
C GLY A 54 1.63 5.59 2.06
N GLU A 55 2.43 6.53 2.56
CA GLU A 55 2.00 7.69 3.34
C GLU A 55 2.21 8.99 2.56
N PHE A 56 1.19 9.85 2.54
CA PHE A 56 1.14 11.04 1.74
C PHE A 56 1.25 12.30 2.61
N TYR A 57 2.36 13.02 2.51
CA TYR A 57 2.60 14.21 3.35
C TYR A 57 2.46 15.54 2.60
N GLY A 58 2.30 15.51 1.27
CA GLY A 58 2.35 16.72 0.45
C GLY A 58 1.05 17.07 -0.26
N THR A 59 1.16 17.44 -1.53
CA THR A 59 0.05 17.96 -2.35
C THR A 59 -0.12 17.20 -3.65
N LEU A 60 -1.34 16.75 -3.93
CA LEU A 60 -1.68 16.06 -5.17
C LEU A 60 -2.98 16.65 -5.71
N ASP A 61 -2.92 17.22 -6.91
CA ASP A 61 -4.05 17.89 -7.58
C ASP A 61 -4.82 18.89 -6.70
N GLY A 62 -4.07 19.71 -5.94
CA GLY A 62 -4.62 20.72 -5.05
C GLY A 62 -5.17 20.19 -3.71
N HIS A 63 -5.11 18.88 -3.48
CA HIS A 63 -5.43 18.27 -2.20
C HIS A 63 -4.17 18.24 -1.33
N GLN A 64 -4.20 19.03 -0.25
CA GLN A 64 -3.17 19.03 0.79
C GLN A 64 -3.46 17.95 1.82
N SER A 65 -2.43 17.27 2.28
CA SER A 65 -2.51 16.46 3.50
C SER A 65 -2.82 17.35 4.71
N ILE A 66 -3.80 16.95 5.54
CA ILE A 66 -4.23 17.73 6.74
C ILE A 66 -3.84 16.99 8.06
N GLY A 67 -3.20 15.82 7.98
CA GLY A 67 -2.90 14.95 9.13
C GLY A 67 -1.46 14.41 9.16
N ASN A 68 -1.22 13.38 10.01
CA ASN A 68 0.08 12.74 10.22
C ASN A 68 0.53 11.81 9.06
N GLY A 69 0.25 12.17 7.82
CA GLY A 69 0.55 11.33 6.66
C GLY A 69 -0.57 10.34 6.38
N PRO A 70 -1.65 10.74 5.70
CA PRO A 70 -2.70 9.86 5.24
C PRO A 70 -2.21 8.81 4.26
N GLY A 71 -2.82 7.63 4.29
CA GLY A 71 -2.53 6.56 3.36
C GLY A 71 -2.96 6.95 1.95
N PHE A 72 -2.18 6.53 0.95
CA PHE A 72 -2.54 6.79 -0.45
C PHE A 72 -2.36 5.56 -1.34
N VAL A 73 -3.06 5.60 -2.47
CA VAL A 73 -2.78 4.77 -3.65
C VAL A 73 -2.69 5.68 -4.86
N VAL A 74 -1.63 5.60 -5.64
CA VAL A 74 -1.53 6.25 -6.96
C VAL A 74 -1.39 5.20 -8.05
N LYS A 75 -1.85 5.55 -9.24
CA LYS A 75 -1.70 4.77 -10.46
C LYS A 75 -0.91 5.57 -11.48
N TYR A 76 0.13 4.95 -12.02
CA TYR A 76 0.91 5.46 -13.14
C TYR A 76 0.47 4.79 -14.43
N SER A 77 0.53 5.55 -15.53
CA SER A 77 0.29 5.05 -16.87
C SER A 77 1.24 3.89 -17.22
N ALA A 78 0.80 3.00 -18.12
CA ALA A 78 1.61 1.84 -18.52
C ALA A 78 2.95 2.22 -19.18
N ASP A 79 2.99 3.37 -19.85
CA ASP A 79 4.20 3.97 -20.41
C ASP A 79 5.03 4.77 -19.38
N PHE A 80 4.54 4.89 -18.14
CA PHE A 80 5.18 5.58 -17.02
C PHE A 80 5.45 7.08 -17.27
N THR A 81 4.57 7.71 -18.06
CA THR A 81 4.64 9.14 -18.38
C THR A 81 4.02 10.04 -17.31
N GLY A 82 3.19 9.49 -16.41
CA GLY A 82 2.67 10.22 -15.26
C GLY A 82 1.64 9.45 -14.45
N ILE A 83 1.13 10.10 -13.42
CA ILE A 83 -0.01 9.61 -12.62
C ILE A 83 -1.29 9.80 -13.45
N THR A 84 -2.13 8.77 -13.52
CA THR A 84 -3.43 8.84 -14.18
C THR A 84 -4.58 8.96 -13.19
N ASP A 85 -4.45 8.33 -12.03
CA ASP A 85 -5.48 8.26 -11.00
C ASP A 85 -4.81 8.19 -9.62
N TYR A 86 -5.50 8.66 -8.58
CA TYR A 86 -5.07 8.51 -7.19
C TYR A 86 -6.26 8.42 -6.24
N GLN A 87 -6.01 7.89 -5.04
CA GLN A 87 -6.95 7.86 -3.94
C GLN A 87 -6.21 8.13 -2.63
N ILE A 88 -6.79 9.01 -1.80
CA ILE A 88 -6.37 9.21 -0.41
C ILE A 88 -7.33 8.40 0.47
N VAL A 89 -6.78 7.55 1.34
CA VAL A 89 -7.55 6.61 2.18
C VAL A 89 -8.35 7.37 3.25
N ASP A 90 -7.68 8.29 3.95
CA ASP A 90 -8.27 9.19 4.93
C ASP A 90 -7.55 10.54 4.88
N PRO A 91 -8.09 11.56 4.21
CA PRO A 91 -7.42 12.85 4.04
C PRO A 91 -7.07 13.59 5.34
N THR A 92 -7.69 13.21 6.46
CA THR A 92 -7.59 13.93 7.74
C THR A 92 -6.93 13.13 8.85
N GLY A 93 -6.84 11.81 8.72
CA GLY A 93 -6.31 10.94 9.74
C GLY A 93 -4.87 10.49 9.52
N ASP A 94 -4.50 9.57 10.39
CA ASP A 94 -3.19 8.94 10.45
C ASP A 94 -3.36 7.52 9.93
N SER A 95 -2.91 7.27 8.69
CA SER A 95 -3.06 5.98 8.05
C SER A 95 -1.94 5.71 7.06
N SER A 96 -1.66 4.45 6.79
CA SER A 96 -0.66 4.05 5.80
C SER A 96 -1.20 2.96 4.90
N VAL A 97 -0.80 2.97 3.62
CA VAL A 97 -0.98 1.83 2.73
C VAL A 97 0.34 1.08 2.62
N SER A 98 0.46 0.01 3.38
CA SER A 98 1.67 -0.82 3.41
C SER A 98 1.64 -1.96 2.39
N SER A 99 0.48 -2.23 1.78
CA SER A 99 0.34 -3.29 0.81
C SER A 99 -0.69 -3.02 -0.28
N LEU A 100 -0.33 -3.43 -1.50
CA LEU A 100 -1.18 -3.45 -2.68
C LEU A 100 -1.17 -4.83 -3.32
N ILE A 101 -2.32 -5.26 -3.84
CA ILE A 101 -2.42 -6.39 -4.78
C ILE A 101 -3.39 -6.02 -5.91
N CYS A 102 -3.14 -6.53 -7.12
CA CYS A 102 -4.07 -6.45 -8.24
C CYS A 102 -4.50 -7.87 -8.64
N ASP A 103 -5.79 -8.04 -8.92
CA ASP A 103 -6.33 -9.31 -9.41
C ASP A 103 -6.34 -9.39 -10.95
N GLY A 104 -6.67 -10.56 -11.50
CA GLY A 104 -6.72 -10.76 -12.95
C GLY A 104 -7.81 -9.96 -13.67
N ASN A 105 -8.72 -9.32 -12.94
CA ASN A 105 -9.80 -8.49 -13.49
C ASN A 105 -9.45 -6.99 -13.44
N GLY A 106 -8.26 -6.62 -12.95
CA GLY A 106 -7.83 -5.23 -12.83
C GLY A 106 -8.38 -4.52 -11.58
N TYR A 107 -8.89 -5.26 -10.59
CA TYR A 107 -9.22 -4.67 -9.30
C TYR A 107 -7.97 -4.56 -8.43
N VAL A 108 -7.88 -3.46 -7.69
CA VAL A 108 -6.78 -3.20 -6.76
C VAL A 108 -7.29 -3.33 -5.33
N TYR A 109 -6.57 -4.06 -4.50
CA TYR A 109 -6.85 -4.17 -3.08
C TYR A 109 -5.71 -3.50 -2.33
N ALA A 110 -6.05 -2.54 -1.47
CA ALA A 110 -5.11 -1.86 -0.62
C ALA A 110 -5.32 -2.29 0.82
N GLY A 111 -4.22 -2.53 1.52
CA GLY A 111 -4.22 -2.86 2.93
C GLY A 111 -3.17 -2.07 3.68
N GLY A 112 -3.47 -1.79 4.93
CA GLY A 112 -2.55 -1.08 5.81
C GLY A 112 -3.18 -0.81 7.16
N SER A 113 -2.76 0.27 7.79
CA SER A 113 -3.18 0.60 9.15
C SER A 113 -3.68 2.03 9.27
N PHE A 114 -4.45 2.29 10.33
CA PHE A 114 -4.94 3.61 10.68
C PHE A 114 -5.04 3.77 12.20
N ASN A 115 -4.91 5.03 12.62
CA ASN A 115 -5.18 5.50 13.97
C ASN A 115 -6.31 6.52 13.93
N GLY A 116 -7.16 6.52 14.97
CA GLY A 116 -8.33 7.39 15.03
C GLY A 116 -9.48 6.82 14.21
N THR A 117 -10.15 7.67 13.43
CA THR A 117 -11.40 7.31 12.72
C THR A 117 -11.15 7.16 11.23
N LEU A 118 -11.45 5.99 10.68
CA LEU A 118 -11.48 5.77 9.22
C LEU A 118 -12.93 5.48 8.81
N ASP A 119 -13.54 6.37 8.03
CA ASP A 119 -14.99 6.46 7.79
C ASP A 119 -15.79 6.52 9.12
N ASP A 120 -16.54 5.47 9.45
CA ASP A 120 -17.38 5.37 10.66
C ASP A 120 -16.80 4.44 11.73
N HIS A 121 -15.60 3.89 11.51
CA HIS A 121 -14.94 2.96 12.42
C HIS A 121 -13.83 3.64 13.20
N GLN A 122 -13.85 3.49 14.53
CA GLN A 122 -12.81 3.97 15.42
C GLN A 122 -11.76 2.89 15.67
N SER A 123 -10.48 3.23 15.55
CA SER A 123 -9.38 2.33 15.86
C SER A 123 -9.43 1.87 17.31
N VAL A 124 -9.13 0.58 17.53
CA VAL A 124 -8.91 0.03 18.87
C VAL A 124 -7.41 -0.01 19.11
N GLY A 125 -6.93 0.78 20.08
CA GLY A 125 -5.49 0.91 20.35
C GLY A 125 -4.73 1.64 19.24
N ASP A 126 -3.42 1.43 19.21
CA ASP A 126 -2.53 1.96 18.19
C ASP A 126 -2.48 0.95 17.04
N ASN A 127 -2.80 1.40 15.82
CA ASN A 127 -2.57 0.70 14.55
C ASN A 127 -3.60 -0.38 14.18
N SER A 128 -4.89 -0.04 14.17
CA SER A 128 -5.93 -0.91 13.59
C SER A 128 -5.72 -1.09 12.09
N GLY A 129 -6.00 -2.30 11.59
CA GLY A 129 -5.81 -2.65 10.19
C GLY A 129 -7.04 -2.37 9.33
N PHE A 130 -6.83 -2.08 8.05
CA PHE A 130 -7.90 -1.99 7.06
C PHE A 130 -7.54 -2.74 5.76
N VAL A 131 -8.58 -3.15 5.03
CA VAL A 131 -8.52 -3.58 3.63
C VAL A 131 -9.64 -2.91 2.84
N VAL A 132 -9.34 -2.42 1.65
CA VAL A 132 -10.29 -1.81 0.73
C VAL A 132 -10.07 -2.30 -0.70
N LYS A 133 -11.16 -2.42 -1.46
CA LYS A 133 -11.13 -2.77 -2.87
C LYS A 133 -11.47 -1.55 -3.73
N TYR A 134 -10.64 -1.32 -4.74
CA TYR A 134 -10.78 -0.30 -5.76
C TYR A 134 -10.94 -0.93 -7.16
N SER A 135 -11.58 -0.20 -8.07
CA SER A 135 -11.48 -0.45 -9.51
C SER A 135 -10.09 -0.09 -10.04
N GLY A 136 -9.83 -0.46 -11.30
CA GLY A 136 -8.57 -0.14 -11.96
C GLY A 136 -8.34 1.36 -12.17
N ASP A 137 -9.36 2.21 -12.02
CA ASP A 137 -9.28 3.69 -11.99
C ASP A 137 -9.26 4.26 -10.55
N LEU A 138 -9.03 3.41 -9.56
CA LEU A 138 -8.99 3.76 -8.14
C LEU A 138 -10.32 4.26 -7.54
N THR A 139 -11.45 4.09 -8.22
CA THR A 139 -12.76 4.30 -7.59
C THR A 139 -13.02 3.24 -6.50
N ARG A 140 -13.42 3.67 -5.31
CA ARG A 140 -13.76 2.75 -4.20
C ARG A 140 -14.98 1.91 -4.55
N ILE A 141 -14.84 0.58 -4.52
CA ILE A 141 -15.92 -0.37 -4.83
C ILE A 141 -16.58 -0.92 -3.57
N THR A 142 -15.80 -1.10 -2.49
CA THR A 142 -16.31 -1.65 -1.23
C THR A 142 -16.04 -0.67 -0.10
N ASP A 143 -16.86 -0.75 0.94
CA ASP A 143 -16.49 -0.21 2.24
C ASP A 143 -15.22 -0.90 2.77
N TYR A 144 -14.52 -0.20 3.65
CA TYR A 144 -13.36 -0.75 4.34
C TYR A 144 -13.75 -1.97 5.16
N ARG A 145 -12.83 -2.94 5.21
CA ARG A 145 -12.88 -4.07 6.13
C ARG A 145 -11.82 -3.84 7.19
N TYR A 146 -12.25 -3.75 8.44
CA TYR A 146 -11.39 -3.43 9.57
C TYR A 146 -10.93 -4.68 10.30
N VAL A 147 -9.72 -4.62 10.83
CA VAL A 147 -9.16 -5.59 11.77
C VAL A 147 -8.65 -4.81 12.97
N ASP A 148 -9.37 -4.88 14.07
CA ASP A 148 -8.97 -4.24 15.32
C ASP A 148 -7.83 -5.05 15.96
N ILE A 149 -6.68 -4.40 16.13
CA ILE A 149 -5.49 -4.98 16.74
C ILE A 149 -5.26 -4.17 18.01
N ASP A 150 -5.45 -4.77 19.18
CA ASP A 150 -5.07 -4.11 20.43
C ASP A 150 -3.54 -3.92 20.50
N SER A 151 -3.05 -3.20 21.52
CA SER A 151 -1.62 -2.95 21.68
C SER A 151 -0.73 -4.20 21.84
N ASN A 152 -1.31 -5.40 21.85
CA ASN A 152 -0.60 -6.69 21.91
C ASN A 152 -0.85 -7.60 20.69
N GLY A 153 -1.67 -7.19 19.72
CA GLY A 153 -1.99 -8.01 18.55
C GLY A 153 -0.91 -7.95 17.45
N PRO A 154 -0.74 -9.00 16.63
CA PRO A 154 0.23 -8.98 15.55
C PRO A 154 -0.18 -7.97 14.49
N ALA A 155 0.76 -7.13 14.02
CA ALA A 155 0.55 -6.22 12.90
C ALA A 155 -0.01 -6.99 11.69
N ALA A 156 -1.17 -6.58 11.19
CA ALA A 156 -1.75 -7.16 9.98
C ALA A 156 -0.97 -6.69 8.75
N CYS A 157 -0.08 -7.52 8.23
CA CYS A 157 0.59 -7.31 6.94
C CYS A 157 -0.02 -8.22 5.88
N PHE A 158 -0.49 -7.66 4.76
CA PHE A 158 -1.11 -8.44 3.67
C PHE A 158 -0.48 -8.14 2.32
N GLY A 159 0.77 -8.56 2.09
CA GLY A 159 1.43 -8.50 0.77
C GLY A 159 1.13 -9.70 -0.14
N ARG A 160 1.02 -9.49 -1.46
CA ARG A 160 1.19 -10.60 -2.43
C ARG A 160 2.58 -11.20 -2.22
N GLY A 161 2.65 -12.48 -1.89
CA GLY A 161 3.90 -13.18 -1.59
C GLY A 161 4.10 -13.54 -0.11
N VAL A 162 3.22 -13.09 0.80
CA VAL A 162 3.19 -13.63 2.17
C VAL A 162 2.66 -15.06 2.10
N ARG A 163 3.55 -16.03 2.35
CA ARG A 163 3.22 -17.44 2.48
C ARG A 163 3.08 -17.76 3.95
N VAL A 164 1.89 -18.15 4.39
CA VAL A 164 1.71 -18.72 5.73
C VAL A 164 2.15 -20.18 5.66
N LEU A 165 3.14 -20.57 6.46
CA LEU A 165 3.53 -21.96 6.61
C LEU A 165 2.46 -22.66 7.45
N THR A 166 1.77 -23.64 6.84
CA THR A 166 0.78 -24.49 7.49
C THR A 166 1.29 -25.92 7.62
N ASP A 167 0.56 -26.77 8.34
CA ASP A 167 0.75 -28.23 8.38
C ASP A 167 0.68 -28.87 6.98
N ARG A 168 0.07 -28.19 6.01
CA ARG A 168 -0.05 -28.58 4.60
C ARG A 168 0.93 -27.87 3.66
N GLY A 169 1.94 -27.18 4.21
CA GLY A 169 2.93 -26.41 3.46
C GLY A 169 2.58 -24.93 3.31
N TYR A 170 3.30 -24.24 2.41
CA TYR A 170 3.11 -22.81 2.16
C TYR A 170 1.78 -22.55 1.44
N GLN A 171 0.87 -21.83 2.07
CA GLN A 171 -0.36 -21.33 1.42
C GLN A 171 -0.26 -19.83 1.13
N ALA A 172 -0.66 -19.44 -0.07
CA ALA A 172 -0.81 -18.04 -0.44
C ALA A 172 -2.14 -17.50 0.12
N ILE A 173 -2.11 -16.28 0.69
CA ILE A 173 -3.28 -15.64 1.30
C ILE A 173 -4.46 -15.49 0.33
N GLU A 174 -4.19 -15.45 -0.98
CA GLU A 174 -5.21 -15.38 -2.04
C GLU A 174 -6.10 -16.64 -2.17
N LEU A 175 -5.74 -17.74 -1.51
CA LEU A 175 -6.52 -18.99 -1.53
C LEU A 175 -7.41 -19.17 -0.28
N VAL A 176 -7.46 -18.16 0.59
CA VAL A 176 -8.17 -18.22 1.86
C VAL A 176 -9.51 -17.49 1.70
N LYS A 177 -10.62 -18.20 1.90
CA LYS A 177 -11.95 -17.59 1.81
C LYS A 177 -12.19 -16.66 3.01
N PRO A 178 -13.01 -15.60 2.87
CA PRO A 178 -13.45 -14.80 4.02
C PRO A 178 -14.08 -15.69 5.10
N GLY A 179 -13.55 -15.61 6.33
CA GLY A 179 -13.99 -16.43 7.47
C GLY A 179 -13.39 -17.84 7.56
N GLN A 180 -12.49 -18.21 6.64
CA GLN A 180 -11.77 -19.47 6.73
C GLN A 180 -10.66 -19.36 7.79
N LEU A 181 -10.86 -20.02 8.93
CA LEU A 181 -9.82 -20.17 9.94
C LEU A 181 -8.71 -21.06 9.37
N ILE A 182 -7.50 -20.52 9.25
CA ILE A 182 -6.30 -21.31 9.00
C ILE A 182 -5.71 -21.62 10.38
N GLU A 183 -5.77 -22.88 10.80
CA GLU A 183 -5.06 -23.31 12.00
C GLU A 183 -3.55 -23.10 11.79
N THR A 184 -2.97 -22.13 12.50
CA THR A 184 -1.53 -21.92 12.55
C THR A 184 -0.96 -22.71 13.72
N HIS A 185 -0.20 -23.77 13.41
CA HIS A 185 0.64 -24.41 14.42
C HIS A 185 1.93 -23.60 14.56
N LEU A 186 2.12 -22.96 15.72
CA LEU A 186 3.42 -22.43 16.12
C LEU A 186 4.39 -23.62 16.28
N HIS A 187 5.24 -23.84 15.28
CA HIS A 187 6.40 -24.71 15.44
C HIS A 187 7.51 -23.93 16.13
N GLY A 188 7.52 -24.02 17.47
CA GLY A 188 8.59 -23.54 18.32
C GLY A 188 8.27 -23.91 19.75
N LEU A 189 9.10 -24.77 20.36
CA LEU A 189 9.03 -24.97 21.80
C LEU A 189 9.36 -23.63 22.47
N VAL A 190 8.39 -23.10 23.21
CA VAL A 190 8.57 -21.97 24.13
C VAL A 190 9.59 -22.40 25.21
N PRO A 191 10.74 -21.72 25.37
CA PRO A 191 11.49 -21.76 26.62
C PRO A 191 10.75 -20.99 27.72
#